data_AF-A0ABD5VFH7-F1
#
_entry.id   AF-A0ABD5VFH7-F1
#
_cell.length_a   1.000
_cell.length_b   1.000
_cell.length_c   1.000
_cell.angle_alpha   90.00
_cell.angle_beta   90.00
_cell.angle_gamma   90.00
#
_symmetry.space_group_name_H-M   'P 1'
#
loop_
_entity.id
_entity.type
_entity.pdbx_description
1 polymer ?
#
loop_
_entity_poly.entity_id
_entity_poly.type
_entity_poly.pdbx_seq_one_letter_code
_entity_poly.pdbx_strand_id
1 'polypeptide(L)'
;MTSRLTRSHALLAVGLLLLVAPAFAPLQPVLEHDTRRGTFENESVLEEEGYRVVEYEALSERGKALYVQTLQNEGTYTVPTGEGASDFRYPTEAEVDAQGSYEARVELSHVVIERPENASLPPADEDVEHAVEIVKERQQAREDREGEGRTTSTASRTTRSEAEIRRQVARYDVMQTRTTKPGVTSQPAVLRFGAAALGIVLVGVGGYLTARP
;
A
#
# COMPACT_ATOMS: atom_id res chain seq x y z
N MET A 1 -50.54 23.37 16.96
CA MET A 1 -50.20 23.39 15.51
C MET A 1 -48.80 23.93 15.22
N THR A 2 -48.30 24.93 15.97
CA THR A 2 -46.98 25.55 15.76
C THR A 2 -45.76 24.61 15.93
N SER A 3 -45.82 23.59 16.79
CA SER A 3 -44.67 22.71 17.04
C SER A 3 -44.38 21.66 15.95
N ARG A 4 -45.34 21.36 15.06
CA ARG A 4 -45.14 20.43 13.93
C ARG A 4 -44.43 21.10 12.75
N LEU A 5 -44.73 22.36 12.49
CA LEU A 5 -44.11 23.14 11.42
C LEU A 5 -42.61 23.32 11.70
N THR A 6 -42.26 23.66 12.94
CA THR A 6 -40.85 23.87 13.35
C THR A 6 -40.02 22.59 13.28
N ARG A 7 -40.60 21.43 13.63
CA ARG A 7 -39.91 20.14 13.52
C ARG A 7 -39.63 19.72 12.08
N SER A 8 -40.57 19.95 11.16
CA SER A 8 -40.40 19.58 9.75
C SER A 8 -39.36 20.45 9.05
N HIS A 9 -39.34 21.75 9.34
CA HIS A 9 -38.30 22.67 8.85
C HIS A 9 -36.92 22.35 9.45
N ALA A 10 -36.86 21.98 10.73
CA ALA A 10 -35.60 21.54 11.35
C ALA A 10 -35.06 20.27 10.68
N LEU A 11 -35.90 19.28 10.37
CA LEU A 11 -35.49 18.07 9.67
C LEU A 11 -34.96 18.36 8.26
N LEU A 12 -35.61 19.27 7.52
CA LEU A 12 -35.13 19.72 6.21
C LEU A 12 -33.79 20.45 6.31
N ALA A 13 -33.65 21.38 7.25
CA ALA A 13 -32.41 22.13 7.44
C ALA A 13 -31.24 21.21 7.83
N VAL A 14 -31.47 20.28 8.76
CA VAL A 14 -30.47 19.28 9.17
C VAL A 14 -30.15 18.31 8.03
N GLY A 15 -31.16 17.84 7.29
CA GLY A 15 -30.96 16.94 6.16
C GLY A 15 -30.15 17.60 5.04
N LEU A 16 -30.42 18.87 4.73
CA LEU A 16 -29.67 19.65 3.76
C LEU A 16 -28.23 19.90 4.25
N LEU A 17 -28.06 20.23 5.53
CA LEU A 17 -26.74 20.41 6.14
C LEU A 17 -25.89 19.13 6.05
N LEU A 18 -26.48 17.96 6.33
CA LEU A 18 -25.81 16.66 6.27
C LEU A 18 -25.46 16.22 4.83
N LEU A 19 -26.20 16.69 3.83
CA LEU A 19 -25.86 16.47 2.41
C LEU A 19 -24.71 17.38 1.96
N VAL A 20 -24.73 18.63 2.38
CA VAL A 20 -23.85 19.68 1.87
C VAL A 20 -22.51 19.69 2.61
N ALA A 21 -22.50 19.57 3.93
CA ALA A 21 -21.29 19.68 4.75
C ALA A 21 -20.19 18.66 4.37
N PRO A 22 -20.49 17.37 4.09
CA PRO A 22 -19.47 16.41 3.67
C PRO A 22 -18.75 16.76 2.36
N ALA A 23 -19.40 17.52 1.47
CA ALA A 23 -18.80 17.97 0.22
C ALA A 23 -17.72 19.04 0.41
N PHE A 24 -17.78 19.78 1.52
CA PHE A 24 -16.81 20.83 1.87
C PHE A 24 -15.65 20.33 2.73
N ALA A 25 -15.72 19.10 3.25
CA ALA A 25 -14.54 18.44 3.81
C ALA A 25 -13.71 17.86 2.64
N PRO A 26 -12.47 18.28 2.37
CA PRO A 26 -11.63 17.59 1.38
C PRO A 26 -11.29 16.19 1.89
N LEU A 27 -11.28 15.17 1.02
CA LEU A 27 -10.67 13.88 1.37
C LEU A 27 -9.17 14.16 1.44
N GLN A 28 -8.65 14.28 2.67
CA GLN A 28 -7.23 14.56 2.86
C GLN A 28 -6.42 13.41 2.25
N PRO A 29 -5.36 13.71 1.49
CA PRO A 29 -4.47 12.67 0.99
C PRO A 29 -3.85 11.90 2.15
N VAL A 30 -3.56 10.63 1.89
CA VAL A 30 -2.90 9.73 2.84
C VAL A 30 -1.59 9.23 2.26
N LEU A 31 -0.69 8.88 3.17
CA LEU A 31 0.60 8.29 2.84
C LEU A 31 0.45 6.78 2.95
N GLU A 32 0.65 6.09 1.84
CA GLU A 32 0.51 4.64 1.72
C GLU A 32 1.88 3.98 1.71
N HIS A 33 1.93 2.81 2.36
CA HIS A 33 3.07 1.90 2.41
C HIS A 33 2.56 0.53 1.93
N ASP A 34 3.29 -0.09 1.01
CA ASP A 34 2.94 -1.39 0.42
C ASP A 34 4.19 -2.27 0.33
N THR A 35 4.21 -3.39 1.06
CA THR A 35 5.32 -4.37 1.11
C THR A 35 5.02 -5.64 0.31
N ARG A 36 3.90 -5.68 -0.43
CA ARG A 36 3.53 -6.88 -1.21
C ARG A 36 4.39 -7.07 -2.45
N ARG A 37 5.22 -6.08 -2.79
CA ARG A 37 6.18 -6.18 -3.89
C ARG A 37 7.39 -6.97 -3.41
N GLY A 38 7.65 -8.10 -4.05
CA GLY A 38 8.81 -8.93 -3.74
C GLY A 38 10.07 -8.59 -4.52
N THR A 39 11.21 -9.05 -4.01
CA THR A 39 12.46 -9.19 -4.77
C THR A 39 13.27 -10.40 -4.35
N PHE A 40 13.87 -11.07 -5.34
CA PHE A 40 14.83 -12.16 -5.14
C PHE A 40 16.26 -11.77 -5.57
N GLU A 41 16.48 -10.49 -5.89
CA GLU A 41 17.78 -9.95 -6.31
C GLU A 41 18.65 -9.58 -5.10
N ASN A 42 19.96 -9.46 -5.29
CA ASN A 42 20.88 -9.09 -4.21
C ASN A 42 21.05 -7.56 -4.16
N GLU A 43 21.66 -7.04 -3.10
CA GLU A 43 21.91 -5.60 -2.93
C GLU A 43 22.54 -4.96 -4.17
N SER A 44 23.61 -5.52 -4.72
CA SER A 44 24.28 -4.92 -5.88
C SER A 44 23.39 -4.82 -7.13
N VAL A 45 22.53 -5.81 -7.36
CA VAL A 45 21.58 -5.80 -8.48
C VAL A 45 20.45 -4.82 -8.20
N LEU A 46 19.95 -4.75 -6.96
CA LEU A 46 18.91 -3.80 -6.55
C LEU A 46 19.38 -2.36 -6.71
N GLU A 47 20.61 -2.05 -6.32
CA GLU A 47 21.19 -0.73 -6.52
C GLU A 47 21.37 -0.39 -8.01
N GLU A 48 21.79 -1.36 -8.83
CA GLU A 48 21.89 -1.19 -10.29
C GLU A 48 20.52 -0.92 -10.94
N GLU A 49 19.46 -1.54 -10.43
CA GLU A 49 18.07 -1.30 -10.85
C GLU A 49 17.47 0.02 -10.31
N GLY A 50 18.25 0.78 -9.53
CA GLY A 50 17.86 2.09 -9.01
C GLY A 50 17.10 2.04 -7.69
N TYR A 51 17.05 0.89 -7.01
CA TYR A 51 16.49 0.82 -5.67
C TYR A 51 17.43 1.45 -4.65
N ARG A 52 16.84 2.19 -3.71
CA ARG A 52 17.55 2.60 -2.50
C ARG A 52 17.47 1.49 -1.47
N VAL A 53 18.60 0.89 -1.13
CA VAL A 53 18.70 -0.11 -0.06
C VAL A 53 19.01 0.59 1.27
N VAL A 54 18.28 0.25 2.33
CA VAL A 54 18.46 0.79 3.68
C VAL A 54 18.34 -0.34 4.70
N GLU A 55 19.31 -0.44 5.60
CA GLU A 55 19.22 -1.38 6.73
C GLU A 55 18.03 -1.02 7.63
N TYR A 56 17.27 -2.02 8.07
CA TYR A 56 16.16 -1.83 9.00
C TYR A 56 16.59 -1.05 10.24
N GLU A 57 17.79 -1.33 10.77
CA GLU A 57 18.29 -0.67 11.98
C GLU A 57 18.62 0.81 11.78
N ALA A 58 18.91 1.21 10.54
CA ALA A 58 19.20 2.59 10.16
C ALA A 58 17.92 3.43 9.95
N LEU A 59 16.75 2.80 9.86
CA LEU A 59 15.48 3.53 9.82
C LEU A 59 15.24 4.29 11.13
N SER A 60 14.62 5.45 11.04
CA SER A 60 14.11 6.13 12.24
C SER A 60 13.09 5.25 12.98
N GLU A 61 12.86 5.52 14.27
CA GLU A 61 11.81 4.85 15.04
C GLU A 61 10.43 4.92 14.35
N ARG A 62 10.15 6.04 13.67
CA ARG A 62 8.91 6.19 12.89
C ARG A 62 8.93 5.30 11.65
N GLY A 63 10.05 5.23 10.94
CA GLY A 63 10.22 4.34 9.77
C GLY A 63 10.05 2.87 10.15
N LYS A 64 10.72 2.42 11.22
CA LYS A 64 10.56 1.07 11.78
C LYS A 64 9.11 0.76 12.14
N ALA A 65 8.44 1.68 12.86
CA ALA A 65 7.05 1.49 13.25
C ALA A 65 6.10 1.37 12.05
N LEU A 66 6.27 2.22 11.02
CA LEU A 66 5.45 2.17 9.80
C LEU A 66 5.67 0.88 9.02
N TYR A 67 6.93 0.46 8.87
CA TYR A 67 7.27 -0.79 8.21
C TYR A 67 6.65 -2.00 8.93
N VAL A 68 6.84 -2.12 10.25
CA VAL A 68 6.24 -3.21 11.04
C VAL A 68 4.71 -3.21 10.96
N GLN A 69 4.07 -2.03 11.03
CA GLN A 69 2.62 -1.93 10.88
C GLN A 69 2.16 -2.36 9.49
N THR A 70 2.94 -2.08 8.45
CA THR A 70 2.63 -2.51 7.07
C THR A 70 2.61 -4.03 6.98
N LEU A 71 3.65 -4.71 7.49
CA LEU A 71 3.69 -6.17 7.53
C LEU A 71 2.54 -6.79 8.36
N GLN A 72 2.17 -6.14 9.47
CA GLN A 72 1.06 -6.61 10.32
C GLN A 72 -0.32 -6.45 9.68
N ASN A 73 -0.45 -5.56 8.69
CA ASN A 73 -1.70 -5.27 7.98
C ASN A 73 -1.69 -5.88 6.57
N GLU A 74 -1.18 -7.11 6.43
CA GLU A 74 -1.18 -7.88 5.17
C GLU A 74 -0.48 -7.13 4.03
N GLY A 75 0.57 -6.40 4.39
CA GLY A 75 1.44 -5.67 3.48
C GLY A 75 0.90 -4.35 2.96
N THR A 76 -0.15 -3.78 3.55
CA THR A 76 -0.59 -2.41 3.19
C THR A 76 -0.98 -1.61 4.42
N TYR A 77 -0.44 -0.39 4.55
CA TYR A 77 -0.78 0.50 5.66
C TYR A 77 -0.79 1.97 5.25
N THR A 78 -1.75 2.74 5.77
CA THR A 78 -1.93 4.16 5.44
C THR A 78 -1.93 5.03 6.67
N VAL A 79 -1.34 6.23 6.55
CA VAL A 79 -1.33 7.24 7.61
C VAL A 79 -1.71 8.62 7.08
N PRO A 80 -2.18 9.54 7.93
CA PRO A 80 -2.43 10.92 7.54
C PRO A 80 -1.17 11.62 7.00
N THR A 81 -1.37 12.60 6.11
CA THR A 81 -0.29 13.47 5.65
C THR A 81 0.33 14.20 6.85
N GLY A 82 1.65 14.10 7.00
CA GLY A 82 2.41 14.65 8.14
C GLY A 82 2.84 13.60 9.17
N GLU A 83 2.27 12.40 9.11
CA GLU A 83 2.65 11.28 9.99
C GLU A 83 3.57 10.25 9.31
N GLY A 84 4.11 10.57 8.12
CA GLY A 84 5.08 9.72 7.44
C GLY A 84 6.43 9.66 8.16
N ALA A 85 7.35 8.86 7.64
CA ALA A 85 8.75 8.88 8.06
C ALA A 85 9.61 9.63 7.05
N SER A 86 10.62 10.37 7.53
CA SER A 86 11.60 11.05 6.67
C SER A 86 12.50 10.08 5.90
N ASP A 87 12.56 8.83 6.34
CA ASP A 87 13.29 7.76 5.66
C ASP A 87 12.67 7.42 4.30
N PHE A 88 11.37 7.70 4.14
CA PHE A 88 10.59 7.36 2.97
C PHE A 88 10.21 8.61 2.17
N ARG A 89 10.12 8.45 0.86
CA ARG A 89 9.55 9.47 -0.03
C ARG A 89 8.08 9.14 -0.27
N TYR A 90 7.24 10.15 -0.44
CA TYR A 90 5.82 9.94 -0.69
C TYR A 90 5.38 10.67 -1.96
N PRO A 91 5.91 10.29 -3.13
CA PRO A 91 5.52 10.92 -4.38
C PRO A 91 4.05 10.67 -4.67
N THR A 92 3.41 11.63 -5.30
CA THR A 92 2.11 11.47 -5.95
C THR A 92 2.26 10.68 -7.24
N GLU A 93 1.19 10.05 -7.70
CA GLU A 93 1.15 9.33 -8.98
C GLU A 93 1.63 10.22 -10.15
N ALA A 94 1.23 11.50 -10.17
CA ALA A 94 1.66 12.45 -11.19
C ALA A 94 3.17 12.73 -11.17
N GLU A 95 3.81 12.74 -9.99
CA GLU A 95 5.26 12.92 -9.86
C GLU A 95 6.04 11.68 -10.31
N VAL A 96 5.50 10.48 -10.09
CA VAL A 96 6.05 9.23 -10.60
C VAL A 96 5.90 9.17 -12.13
N ASP A 97 4.73 9.50 -12.66
CA ASP A 97 4.48 9.49 -14.10
C ASP A 97 5.30 10.53 -14.88
N ALA A 98 5.64 11.65 -14.22
CA ALA A 98 6.53 12.66 -14.77
C ALA A 98 7.97 12.17 -14.96
N GLN A 99 8.36 11.06 -14.31
CA GLN A 99 9.69 10.47 -14.51
C GLN A 99 9.76 9.76 -15.86
N GLY A 100 10.82 10.10 -16.61
CA GLY A 100 11.04 9.61 -17.97
C GLY A 100 11.61 8.19 -18.08
N SER A 101 12.25 7.68 -17.02
CA SER A 101 12.82 6.32 -17.00
C SER A 101 12.19 5.47 -15.89
N TYR A 102 12.28 4.15 -16.04
CA TYR A 102 11.76 3.20 -15.06
C TYR A 102 12.55 3.28 -13.74
N GLU A 103 13.86 3.40 -13.83
CA GLU A 103 14.79 3.48 -12.70
C GLU A 103 14.48 4.73 -11.84
N ALA A 104 14.23 5.88 -12.49
CA ALA A 104 13.85 7.11 -11.79
C ALA A 104 12.50 6.98 -11.06
N ARG A 105 11.56 6.18 -11.59
CA ARG A 105 10.29 5.87 -10.91
C ARG A 105 10.52 4.99 -9.70
N VAL A 106 11.36 3.96 -9.85
CA VAL A 106 11.73 3.04 -8.78
C VAL A 106 12.40 3.80 -7.64
N GLU A 107 13.44 4.57 -7.92
CA GLU A 107 14.18 5.36 -6.94
C GLU A 107 13.27 6.34 -6.18
N LEU A 108 12.29 6.92 -6.87
CA LEU A 108 11.41 7.93 -6.29
C LEU A 108 10.38 7.33 -5.32
N SER A 109 9.84 6.15 -5.60
CA SER A 109 8.70 5.58 -4.86
C SER A 109 8.97 4.25 -4.15
N HIS A 110 10.15 3.65 -4.29
CA HIS A 110 10.49 2.37 -3.67
C HIS A 110 11.72 2.49 -2.79
N VAL A 111 11.69 1.74 -1.69
CA VAL A 111 12.82 1.53 -0.80
C VAL A 111 12.94 0.04 -0.53
N VAL A 112 14.15 -0.49 -0.54
CA VAL A 112 14.43 -1.86 -0.10
C VAL A 112 14.91 -1.78 1.33
N ILE A 113 14.25 -2.52 2.21
CA ILE A 113 14.62 -2.63 3.61
C ILE A 113 15.39 -3.94 3.79
N GLU A 114 16.66 -3.83 4.18
CA GLU A 114 17.44 -4.98 4.59
C GLU A 114 17.08 -5.38 6.03
N ARG A 115 16.55 -6.57 6.17
CA ARG A 115 16.05 -7.15 7.41
C ARG A 115 17.17 -7.90 8.13
N PRO A 116 17.34 -7.73 9.45
CA PRO A 116 18.33 -8.50 10.20
C PRO A 116 17.89 -9.97 10.26
N GLU A 117 18.83 -10.90 10.08
CA GLU A 117 18.56 -12.36 10.04
C GLU A 117 17.83 -12.88 11.31
N ASN A 118 18.01 -12.23 12.45
CA ASN A 118 17.45 -12.63 13.74
C ASN A 118 16.46 -11.62 14.34
N ALA A 119 15.93 -10.70 13.51
CA ALA A 119 14.99 -9.71 14.02
C ALA A 119 13.63 -10.35 14.34
N SER A 120 13.00 -9.93 15.44
CA SER A 120 11.63 -10.31 15.79
C SER A 120 10.59 -9.55 14.94
N LEU A 121 10.81 -9.51 13.63
CA LEU A 121 9.91 -8.88 12.68
C LEU A 121 8.82 -9.86 12.25
N PRO A 122 7.60 -9.37 11.93
CA PRO A 122 6.63 -10.17 11.19
C PRO A 122 7.24 -10.72 9.89
N PRO A 123 6.74 -11.84 9.33
CA PRO A 123 7.23 -12.31 8.04
C PRO A 123 7.07 -11.24 6.96
N ALA A 124 7.93 -11.26 5.93
CA ALA A 124 7.73 -10.42 4.75
C ALA A 124 6.48 -10.90 4.00
N ASP A 125 5.80 -9.99 3.31
CA ASP A 125 4.57 -10.29 2.56
C ASP A 125 4.85 -10.90 1.17
N GLU A 126 6.13 -11.09 0.82
CA GLU A 126 6.53 -11.69 -0.45
C GLU A 126 6.14 -13.17 -0.55
N ASP A 127 5.58 -13.54 -1.70
CA ASP A 127 5.31 -14.93 -2.05
C ASP A 127 6.61 -15.65 -2.43
N VAL A 128 7.25 -16.22 -1.42
CA VAL A 128 8.50 -16.99 -1.53
C VAL A 128 8.36 -18.16 -2.51
N GLU A 129 7.19 -18.80 -2.60
CA GLU A 129 7.00 -19.93 -3.51
C GLU A 129 6.97 -19.46 -4.96
N HIS A 130 6.27 -18.37 -5.23
CA HIS A 130 6.25 -17.75 -6.55
C HIS A 130 7.63 -17.23 -6.97
N ALA A 131 8.39 -16.62 -6.06
CA ALA A 131 9.77 -16.20 -6.32
C ALA A 131 10.67 -17.38 -6.70
N VAL A 132 10.56 -18.50 -5.97
CA VAL A 132 11.30 -19.74 -6.27
C VAL A 132 10.92 -20.30 -7.65
N GLU A 133 9.63 -20.24 -8.03
CA GLU A 133 9.15 -20.69 -9.34
C GLU A 133 9.74 -19.85 -10.48
N ILE A 134 9.71 -18.52 -10.37
CA ILE A 134 10.27 -17.60 -11.38
C ILE A 134 11.77 -17.87 -11.59
N VAL A 135 12.52 -18.06 -10.51
CA VAL A 135 13.96 -18.34 -10.62
C VAL A 135 14.21 -19.70 -11.29
N LYS A 136 13.42 -20.72 -10.96
CA LYS A 136 13.50 -22.03 -11.64
C LYS A 136 13.23 -21.91 -13.13
N GLU A 137 12.18 -21.19 -13.52
CA GLU A 137 11.84 -20.97 -14.93
C GLU A 137 12.97 -20.25 -15.67
N ARG A 138 13.55 -19.20 -15.08
CA ARG A 138 14.70 -18.48 -15.65
C ARG A 138 15.94 -19.37 -15.79
N GLN A 139 16.21 -20.22 -14.80
CA GLN A 139 17.32 -21.18 -14.86
C GLN A 139 17.10 -22.20 -15.97
N GLN A 140 15.90 -22.79 -16.06
CA GLN A 140 15.54 -23.71 -17.14
C GLN A 140 15.67 -23.04 -18.52
N ALA A 141 15.18 -21.81 -18.68
CA ALA A 141 15.32 -21.08 -19.93
C ALA A 141 16.78 -20.76 -20.32
N ARG A 142 17.67 -20.58 -19.33
CA ARG A 142 19.13 -20.46 -19.58
C ARG A 142 19.74 -21.80 -19.94
N GLU A 143 19.37 -22.87 -19.23
CA GLU A 143 19.82 -24.23 -19.52
C GLU A 143 19.36 -24.70 -20.90
N ASP A 144 18.14 -24.37 -21.34
CA ASP A 144 17.65 -24.67 -22.69
C ASP A 144 18.42 -23.90 -23.78
N ARG A 145 18.91 -22.70 -23.47
CA ARG A 145 19.78 -21.91 -24.37
C ARG A 145 21.22 -22.41 -24.39
N GLU A 146 21.70 -23.01 -23.30
CA GLU A 146 23.08 -23.49 -23.12
C GLU A 146 23.22 -25.02 -23.29
N GLY A 147 22.11 -25.73 -23.47
CA GLY A 147 21.94 -27.17 -23.26
C GLY A 147 22.13 -28.09 -24.46
N GLU A 148 23.08 -27.81 -25.35
CA GLU A 148 23.59 -28.83 -26.28
C GLU A 148 24.66 -29.75 -25.65
N GLY A 149 24.89 -29.67 -24.33
CA GLY A 149 25.62 -30.74 -23.65
C GLY A 149 25.96 -30.46 -22.20
N ARG A 150 25.33 -31.21 -21.28
CA ARG A 150 25.99 -32.01 -20.21
C ARG A 150 24.92 -32.44 -19.17
N THR A 151 24.24 -33.55 -19.44
CA THR A 151 23.30 -34.21 -18.52
C THR A 151 24.05 -34.96 -17.41
N THR A 152 23.86 -34.58 -16.14
CA THR A 152 23.98 -35.37 -14.87
C THR A 152 24.57 -34.59 -13.66
N SER A 153 24.05 -33.39 -13.35
CA SER A 153 24.37 -32.73 -12.05
C SER A 153 23.25 -31.82 -11.50
N THR A 154 22.02 -31.98 -11.97
CA THR A 154 20.96 -30.96 -11.80
C THR A 154 20.19 -31.08 -10.46
N ALA A 155 20.05 -32.29 -9.90
CA ALA A 155 19.19 -32.51 -8.73
C ALA A 155 19.76 -31.96 -7.39
N SER A 156 21.08 -31.97 -7.18
CA SER A 156 21.69 -31.44 -5.94
C SER A 156 22.03 -29.95 -5.99
N ARG A 157 22.05 -29.32 -7.18
CA ARG A 157 22.30 -27.88 -7.33
C ARG A 157 21.03 -27.04 -7.09
N THR A 158 19.88 -27.60 -7.46
CA THR A 158 18.57 -26.93 -7.35
C THR A 158 18.16 -26.65 -5.90
N THR A 159 18.28 -27.61 -4.99
CA THR A 159 17.84 -27.44 -3.58
C THR A 159 18.72 -26.47 -2.77
N ARG A 160 20.00 -26.34 -3.12
CA ARG A 160 20.89 -25.34 -2.51
C ARG A 160 20.48 -23.92 -2.93
N SER A 161 20.05 -23.74 -4.18
CA SER A 161 19.58 -22.46 -4.69
C SER A 161 18.25 -22.02 -4.08
N GLU A 162 17.30 -22.93 -3.84
CA GLU A 162 16.01 -22.57 -3.23
C GLU A 162 16.17 -22.04 -1.81
N ALA A 163 16.94 -22.73 -0.97
CA ALA A 163 17.15 -22.29 0.41
C ALA A 163 17.90 -20.95 0.49
N GLU A 164 18.74 -20.65 -0.50
CA GLU A 164 19.43 -19.38 -0.65
C GLU A 164 18.45 -18.27 -1.08
N ILE A 165 17.60 -18.53 -2.08
CA ILE A 165 16.53 -17.62 -2.51
C ILE A 165 15.58 -17.30 -1.36
N ARG A 166 15.16 -18.33 -0.58
CA ARG A 166 14.28 -18.10 0.58
C ARG A 166 14.92 -17.20 1.62
N ARG A 167 16.23 -17.32 1.85
CA ARG A 167 16.96 -16.44 2.78
C ARG A 167 17.08 -15.02 2.22
N GLN A 168 17.27 -14.91 0.91
CA GLN A 168 17.45 -13.62 0.24
C GLN A 168 16.16 -12.82 0.17
N VAL A 169 15.06 -13.45 -0.22
CA VAL A 169 13.69 -12.91 -0.16
C VAL A 169 13.33 -12.50 1.28
N ALA A 170 13.73 -13.30 2.26
CA ALA A 170 13.51 -12.96 3.66
C ALA A 170 14.38 -11.78 4.15
N ARG A 171 15.50 -11.49 3.46
CA ARG A 171 16.49 -10.47 3.86
C ARG A 171 16.20 -9.11 3.23
N TYR A 172 15.82 -9.04 1.95
CA TYR A 172 15.54 -7.78 1.27
C TYR A 172 14.05 -7.68 0.98
N ASP A 173 13.39 -6.69 1.58
CA ASP A 173 11.95 -6.49 1.42
C ASP A 173 11.67 -5.15 0.74
N VAL A 174 10.87 -5.16 -0.33
CA VAL A 174 10.59 -3.95 -1.11
C VAL A 174 9.34 -3.29 -0.59
N MET A 175 9.48 -2.05 -0.13
CA MET A 175 8.35 -1.22 0.25
C MET A 175 8.14 -0.09 -0.77
N GLN A 176 6.97 -0.08 -1.38
CA GLN A 176 6.49 1.05 -2.16
C GLN A 176 5.86 2.09 -1.22
N THR A 177 6.18 3.35 -1.43
CA THR A 177 5.64 4.48 -0.67
C THR A 177 5.11 5.55 -1.62
N ARG A 178 3.91 6.07 -1.33
CA ARG A 178 3.25 7.07 -2.18
C ARG A 178 2.22 7.89 -1.45
N THR A 179 1.90 9.05 -2.01
CA THR A 179 0.74 9.84 -1.60
C THR A 179 -0.46 9.46 -2.45
N THR A 180 -1.51 8.97 -1.82
CA THR A 180 -2.75 8.54 -2.49
C THR A 180 -3.98 9.24 -1.93
N LYS A 181 -5.11 9.12 -2.64
CA LYS A 181 -6.42 9.53 -2.12
C LYS A 181 -6.97 8.39 -1.23
N PRO A 182 -7.69 8.72 -0.14
CA PRO A 182 -8.32 7.69 0.68
C PRO A 182 -9.23 6.80 -0.17
N GLY A 183 -9.14 5.49 0.02
CA GLY A 183 -10.03 4.53 -0.63
C GLY A 183 -11.50 4.78 -0.26
N VAL A 184 -12.42 4.33 -1.11
CA VAL A 184 -13.88 4.46 -0.91
C VAL A 184 -14.39 3.75 0.36
N THR A 185 -13.64 2.78 0.87
CA THR A 185 -13.91 2.03 2.10
C THR A 185 -13.26 2.66 3.34
N SER A 186 -12.48 3.73 3.19
CA SER A 186 -11.84 4.41 4.33
C SER A 186 -12.89 4.99 5.29
N GLN A 187 -12.59 5.01 6.59
CA GLN A 187 -13.48 5.58 7.60
C GLN A 187 -14.01 6.99 7.24
N PRO A 188 -13.18 7.92 6.71
CA PRO A 188 -13.67 9.23 6.28
C PRO A 188 -14.70 9.11 5.14
N ALA A 189 -14.49 8.23 4.17
CA ALA A 189 -15.44 8.01 3.08
C ALA A 189 -16.76 7.41 3.59
N VAL A 190 -16.69 6.41 4.49
CA VAL A 190 -17.87 5.78 5.11
C VAL A 190 -18.71 6.80 5.89
N LEU A 191 -18.08 7.68 6.68
CA LEU A 191 -18.79 8.72 7.41
C LEU A 191 -19.51 9.70 6.47
N ARG A 192 -18.92 10.03 5.32
CA ARG A 192 -19.58 10.87 4.32
C ARG A 192 -20.77 10.18 3.67
N PHE A 193 -20.63 8.92 3.28
CA PHE A 193 -21.74 8.14 2.72
C PHE A 193 -22.88 7.98 3.73
N GLY A 194 -22.54 7.70 4.99
CA GLY A 194 -23.52 7.62 6.08
C GLY A 194 -24.25 8.95 6.33
N ALA A 195 -23.51 10.05 6.37
CA ALA A 195 -24.09 11.39 6.52
C ALA A 195 -25.00 11.75 5.34
N ALA A 196 -24.57 11.47 4.11
CA ALA A 196 -25.38 11.71 2.91
C ALA A 196 -26.67 10.87 2.92
N ALA A 197 -26.58 9.57 3.23
CA ALA A 197 -27.74 8.69 3.33
C ALA A 197 -28.74 9.17 4.40
N LEU A 198 -28.24 9.56 5.58
CA LEU A 198 -29.08 10.14 6.63
C LEU A 198 -29.71 11.46 6.18
N GLY A 199 -28.97 12.31 5.48
CA GLY A 199 -29.46 13.55 4.90
C GLY A 199 -30.62 13.31 3.93
N ILE A 200 -30.49 12.33 3.02
CA ILE A 200 -31.57 11.93 2.08
C ILE A 200 -32.82 11.50 2.84
N VAL A 201 -32.67 10.66 3.87
CA VAL A 201 -33.80 10.19 4.68
C VAL A 201 -34.50 11.35 5.39
N LEU A 202 -33.73 12.25 5.99
CA LEU A 202 -34.28 13.41 6.72
C LEU A 202 -34.98 14.41 5.79
N VAL A 203 -34.43 14.65 4.60
CA VAL A 203 -35.08 15.49 3.57
C VAL A 203 -36.37 14.84 3.08
N GLY A 204 -36.36 13.53 2.81
CA GLY A 204 -37.54 12.79 2.38
C GLY A 204 -38.66 12.78 3.42
N VAL A 205 -38.35 12.48 4.67
CA VAL A 205 -39.30 12.49 5.80
C VAL A 205 -39.79 13.92 6.08
N GLY A 206 -38.89 14.90 6.11
CA GLY A 206 -39.24 16.31 6.32
C GLY A 206 -40.17 16.84 5.22
N GLY A 207 -39.88 16.52 3.96
CA GLY A 207 -40.74 16.86 2.83
C GLY A 207 -42.12 16.19 2.93
N TYR A 208 -42.17 14.90 3.22
CA TYR A 208 -43.43 14.16 3.39
C TYR A 208 -44.31 14.72 4.52
N LEU A 209 -43.72 15.06 5.67
CA LEU A 209 -44.44 15.64 6.80
C LEU A 209 -44.94 17.06 6.52
N THR A 210 -44.25 17.81 5.67
CA THR A 210 -44.65 19.16 5.26
C THR A 210 -45.76 19.13 4.21
N ALA A 211 -45.80 18.12 3.35
CA ALA A 211 -46.80 17.94 2.30
C ALA A 211 -48.12 17.30 2.78
N ARG A 212 -48.16 16.77 4.01
CA ARG A 212 -49.38 16.20 4.62
C ARG A 212 -50.30 17.33 5.10
N PRO A 213 -51.59 17.35 4.68
CA PRO A 213 -52.56 18.35 5.11
C PRO A 213 -52.90 18.27 6.60
#